data_AF-A0A328TRA5-F1
#
_entry.id   AF-A0A328TRA5-F1
#
_cell.length_a   1.000
_cell.length_b   1.000
_cell.length_c   1.000
_cell.angle_alpha   90.00
_cell.angle_beta   90.00
_cell.angle_gamma   90.00
#
_symmetry.space_group_name_H-M   'P 1'
#
loop_
_entity.id
_entity.type
_entity.pdbx_description
1 polymer ?
#
loop_
_entity_poly.entity_id
_entity_poly.type
_entity_poly.pdbx_seq_one_letter_code
_entity_poly.pdbx_strand_id
1 'polypeptide(L)'
;MFVVAKDLVGIPGLPATTKGVREALFRLSSGHPDFVRKREGTKAFEYHVDCLPDTAREAVQARMARQLLAQSASLPVKATARGDLVTGAGGEKVQCELALYRKCPALQEKKLRELTDSQKAIGDARMVLVQEVLRLMDSSENGGLGMKRKQAVEFIADASVAGTLPDYLQRAADIANARKGATRAGVSVPTLQRWLSAWIAADTVGERMVLLAPGKVSKKEVFQYSWMPDFMRFWRDTNK
;
A
#
# COMPACT_ATOMS: atom_id res chain seq x y z
N MET A 1 13.99 -10.80 -10.33
CA MET A 1 13.38 -10.27 -11.58
C MET A 1 14.47 -10.07 -12.63
N PHE A 2 14.21 -10.37 -13.91
CA PHE A 2 15.17 -10.19 -15.01
C PHE A 2 14.71 -9.13 -16.01
N VAL A 3 15.65 -8.38 -16.57
CA VAL A 3 15.43 -7.29 -17.54
C VAL A 3 16.36 -7.41 -18.74
N VAL A 4 15.95 -6.87 -19.89
CA VAL A 4 16.77 -6.84 -21.11
C VAL A 4 17.39 -5.46 -21.28
N ALA A 5 18.59 -5.39 -21.86
CA ALA A 5 19.29 -4.11 -22.10
C ALA A 5 18.45 -3.06 -22.86
N LYS A 6 17.54 -3.50 -23.75
CA LYS A 6 16.62 -2.61 -24.47
C LYS A 6 15.66 -1.89 -23.53
N ASP A 7 15.24 -2.56 -22.46
CA ASP A 7 14.33 -2.03 -21.46
C ASP A 7 15.02 -0.98 -20.58
N LEU A 8 16.35 -0.94 -20.54
CA LEU A 8 17.12 -0.07 -19.67
C LEU A 8 17.57 1.24 -20.34
N VAL A 9 17.28 1.41 -21.62
CA VAL A 9 17.61 2.64 -22.36
C VAL A 9 16.83 3.82 -21.77
N GLY A 10 17.54 4.92 -21.47
CA GLY A 10 16.97 6.12 -20.87
C GLY A 10 16.75 6.05 -19.36
N ILE A 11 17.16 4.96 -18.70
CA ILE A 11 17.14 4.85 -17.24
C ILE A 11 18.30 5.69 -16.65
N PRO A 12 18.04 6.56 -15.65
CA PRO A 12 19.08 7.33 -15.00
C PRO A 12 20.14 6.41 -14.36
N GLY A 13 21.41 6.82 -14.45
CA GLY A 13 22.54 6.02 -13.94
C GLY A 13 23.06 4.95 -14.91
N LEU A 14 22.46 4.79 -16.09
CA LEU A 14 22.94 3.92 -17.17
C LEU A 14 23.25 4.72 -18.44
N PRO A 15 24.10 4.18 -19.35
CA PRO A 15 24.35 4.81 -20.65
C PRO A 15 23.07 4.97 -21.48
N ALA A 16 23.02 6.02 -22.33
CA ALA A 16 21.85 6.31 -23.15
C ALA A 16 21.70 5.40 -24.38
N THR A 17 22.74 4.66 -24.78
CA THR A 17 22.70 3.79 -25.96
C THR A 17 22.59 2.32 -25.56
N THR A 18 21.83 1.53 -26.31
CA THR A 18 21.68 0.08 -26.06
C THR A 18 23.02 -0.65 -26.00
N LYS A 19 23.99 -0.25 -26.83
CA LYS A 19 25.36 -0.81 -26.81
C LYS A 19 26.04 -0.50 -25.48
N GLY A 20 26.06 0.77 -25.06
CA GLY A 20 26.67 1.17 -23.78
C GLY A 20 26.00 0.49 -22.59
N VAL A 21 24.68 0.32 -22.62
CA VAL A 21 23.95 -0.40 -21.56
C VAL A 21 24.39 -1.87 -21.49
N ARG A 22 24.52 -2.57 -22.62
CA ARG A 22 25.01 -3.96 -22.63
C ARG A 22 26.42 -4.08 -22.05
N GLU A 23 27.32 -3.17 -22.42
CA GLU A 23 28.69 -3.14 -21.89
C GLU A 23 28.71 -2.86 -20.38
N ALA A 24 27.87 -1.93 -19.92
CA ALA A 24 27.72 -1.64 -18.50
C ALA A 24 27.17 -2.84 -17.73
N LEU A 25 26.11 -3.48 -18.24
CA LEU A 25 25.52 -4.67 -17.63
C LEU A 25 26.51 -5.82 -17.57
N PHE A 26 27.26 -6.07 -18.64
CA PHE A 26 28.31 -7.11 -18.64
C PHE A 26 29.33 -6.88 -17.54
N ARG A 27 29.76 -5.63 -17.32
CA ARG A 27 30.68 -5.26 -16.23
C ARG A 27 30.02 -5.46 -14.86
N LEU A 28 28.79 -5.01 -14.68
CA LEU A 28 28.05 -5.08 -13.41
C LEU A 28 27.72 -6.51 -13.00
N SER A 29 27.49 -7.39 -13.96
CA SER A 29 27.24 -8.81 -13.72
C SER A 29 28.52 -9.66 -13.69
N SER A 30 29.68 -9.06 -13.98
CA SER A 30 30.96 -9.78 -14.03
C SER A 30 31.27 -10.37 -12.66
N GLY A 31 31.44 -11.69 -12.60
CA GLY A 31 31.68 -12.42 -11.34
C GLY A 31 30.42 -12.98 -10.67
N HIS A 32 29.22 -12.72 -11.21
CA HIS A 32 27.95 -13.26 -10.70
C HIS A 32 27.18 -13.97 -11.82
N PRO A 33 27.44 -15.28 -12.08
CA PRO A 33 26.78 -16.03 -13.13
C PRO A 33 25.25 -16.06 -12.99
N ASP A 34 24.76 -16.08 -11.76
CA ASP A 34 23.32 -16.12 -11.44
C ASP A 34 22.57 -14.85 -11.87
N PHE A 35 23.29 -13.75 -12.12
CA PHE A 35 22.70 -12.49 -12.56
C PHE A 35 22.54 -12.39 -14.07
N VAL A 36 23.04 -13.36 -14.84
CA VAL A 36 22.92 -13.36 -16.30
C VAL A 36 22.34 -14.67 -16.76
N ARG A 37 21.28 -14.59 -17.56
CA ARG A 37 20.75 -15.76 -18.26
C ARG A 37 20.48 -15.45 -19.71
N LYS A 38 20.62 -16.46 -20.56
CA LYS A 38 20.21 -16.37 -21.95
C LYS A 38 18.69 -16.57 -22.01
N ARG A 39 17.98 -15.68 -22.70
CA ARG A 39 16.54 -15.84 -22.94
C ARG A 39 16.32 -17.02 -23.88
N GLU A 40 15.48 -17.96 -23.47
CA GLU A 40 15.11 -19.13 -24.24
C GLU A 40 14.53 -18.73 -25.62
N GLY A 41 14.90 -19.44 -26.67
CA GLY A 41 14.46 -19.17 -28.04
C GLY A 41 15.03 -17.90 -28.69
N THR A 42 15.92 -17.14 -28.03
CA THR A 42 16.53 -15.93 -28.62
C THR A 42 18.03 -15.83 -28.38
N LYS A 43 18.69 -14.91 -29.09
CA LYS A 43 20.10 -14.54 -28.84
C LYS A 43 20.25 -13.46 -27.75
N ALA A 44 19.17 -13.07 -27.07
CA ALA A 44 19.20 -12.02 -26.08
C ALA A 44 19.63 -12.56 -24.69
N PHE A 45 20.35 -11.73 -23.95
CA PHE A 45 20.64 -11.95 -22.54
C PHE A 45 19.73 -11.10 -21.68
N GLU A 46 19.32 -11.67 -20.55
CA GLU A 46 18.58 -11.00 -19.50
C GLU A 46 19.47 -10.90 -18.26
N TYR A 47 19.33 -9.79 -17.55
CA TYR A 47 20.14 -9.43 -16.41
C TYR A 47 19.24 -9.29 -15.18
N HIS A 48 19.68 -9.82 -14.04
CA HIS A 48 18.92 -9.70 -12.80
C HIS A 48 18.94 -8.25 -12.32
N VAL A 49 17.81 -7.72 -11.86
CA VAL A 49 17.69 -6.31 -11.42
C VAL A 49 18.65 -5.94 -10.28
N ASP A 50 19.13 -6.91 -9.52
CA ASP A 50 20.07 -6.70 -8.41
C ASP A 50 21.50 -6.37 -8.87
N CYS A 51 21.86 -6.63 -10.13
CA CYS A 51 23.14 -6.17 -10.67
C CYS A 51 23.13 -4.66 -11.01
N LEU A 52 21.96 -4.02 -11.04
CA LEU A 52 21.84 -2.60 -11.36
C LEU A 52 22.23 -1.73 -10.17
N PRO A 53 22.82 -0.54 -10.41
CA PRO A 53 22.95 0.50 -9.38
C PRO A 53 21.58 0.86 -8.80
N ASP A 54 21.55 1.31 -7.54
CA ASP A 54 20.29 1.55 -6.82
C ASP A 54 19.35 2.51 -7.56
N THR A 55 19.89 3.61 -8.11
CA THR A 55 19.12 4.60 -8.90
C THR A 55 18.46 3.99 -10.13
N ALA A 56 19.20 3.14 -10.86
CA ALA A 56 18.68 2.46 -12.04
C ALA A 56 17.66 1.38 -11.65
N ARG A 57 17.91 0.65 -10.55
CA ARG A 57 17.01 -0.37 -10.03
C ARG A 57 15.66 0.22 -9.64
N GLU A 58 15.67 1.31 -8.88
CA GLU A 58 14.45 2.02 -8.47
C GLU A 58 13.67 2.55 -9.68
N ALA A 59 14.34 3.15 -10.66
CA ALA A 59 13.69 3.65 -11.87
C ALA A 59 13.05 2.54 -12.70
N VAL A 60 13.71 1.38 -12.83
CA VAL A 60 13.18 0.19 -13.51
C VAL A 60 11.95 -0.34 -12.79
N GLN A 61 12.04 -0.53 -11.47
CA GLN A 61 10.93 -1.00 -10.65
C GLN A 61 9.74 -0.04 -10.71
N ALA A 62 9.98 1.27 -10.62
CA ALA A 62 8.93 2.28 -10.74
C ALA A 62 8.23 2.23 -12.11
N ARG A 63 9.00 2.08 -13.21
CA ARG A 63 8.41 1.96 -14.55
C ARG A 63 7.55 0.70 -14.69
N MET A 64 8.05 -0.43 -14.20
CA MET A 64 7.34 -1.70 -14.24
C MET A 64 6.10 -1.70 -13.34
N ALA A 65 6.17 -1.06 -12.17
CA ALA A 65 5.03 -0.89 -11.28
C ALA A 65 3.91 -0.10 -11.97
N ARG A 66 4.23 1.00 -12.66
CA ARG A 66 3.24 1.74 -13.47
C ARG A 66 2.59 0.85 -14.53
N GLN A 67 3.39 0.04 -15.22
CA GLN A 67 2.88 -0.90 -16.24
C GLN A 67 1.97 -1.98 -15.65
N LEU A 68 2.32 -2.53 -14.48
CA LEU A 68 1.50 -3.52 -13.79
C LEU A 68 0.19 -2.91 -13.31
N LEU A 69 0.23 -1.73 -12.68
CA LEU A 69 -0.98 -1.03 -12.22
C LEU A 69 -1.93 -0.71 -13.40
N ALA A 70 -1.38 -0.32 -14.55
CA ALA A 70 -2.18 -0.08 -15.74
C ALA A 70 -2.87 -1.36 -16.26
N GLN A 71 -2.24 -2.53 -16.08
CA GLN A 71 -2.80 -3.83 -16.47
C GLN A 71 -3.79 -4.39 -15.42
N SER A 72 -3.72 -3.99 -14.14
CA SER A 72 -4.67 -4.49 -13.13
C SER A 72 -6.10 -4.03 -13.36
N ALA A 73 -6.32 -2.96 -14.13
CA ALA A 73 -7.66 -2.50 -14.50
C ALA A 73 -8.53 -3.58 -15.19
N SER A 74 -7.92 -4.65 -15.73
CA SER A 74 -8.59 -5.72 -16.47
C SER A 74 -8.56 -7.10 -15.79
N LEU A 75 -8.05 -7.24 -14.56
CA LEU A 75 -7.83 -8.54 -13.92
C LEU A 75 -8.66 -8.71 -12.63
N PRO A 76 -9.18 -9.92 -12.35
CA PRO A 76 -9.90 -10.19 -11.12
C PRO A 76 -8.96 -10.08 -9.91
N VAL A 77 -9.50 -9.55 -8.81
CA VAL A 77 -8.84 -9.43 -7.51
C VAL A 77 -8.37 -10.81 -7.04
N LYS A 78 -7.05 -11.00 -6.96
CA LYS A 78 -6.46 -12.22 -6.37
C LYS A 78 -6.33 -11.99 -4.85
N ALA A 79 -7.00 -12.81 -4.05
CA ALA A 79 -6.85 -12.76 -2.61
C ALA A 79 -5.49 -13.38 -2.23
N THR A 80 -4.57 -12.60 -1.65
CA THR A 80 -3.30 -13.14 -1.16
C THR A 80 -3.02 -12.82 0.32
N ALA A 81 -2.50 -13.89 0.96
CA ALA A 81 -1.78 -14.10 2.23
C ALA A 81 -2.33 -13.56 3.57
N ARG A 82 -2.56 -14.52 4.48
CA ARG A 82 -2.66 -14.35 5.94
C ARG A 82 -1.30 -13.98 6.52
N GLY A 83 -1.26 -13.14 7.56
CA GLY A 83 -0.04 -12.92 8.33
C GLY A 83 -0.26 -12.20 9.66
N ASP A 84 0.62 -12.46 10.62
CA ASP A 84 0.62 -11.80 11.92
C ASP A 84 1.54 -10.57 11.88
N LEU A 85 1.03 -9.39 11.49
CA LEU A 85 1.84 -8.17 11.54
C LEU A 85 1.00 -6.93 11.92
N VAL A 86 0.85 -6.73 13.23
CA VAL A 86 0.62 -5.40 13.80
C VAL A 86 1.47 -5.23 15.07
N THR A 87 2.49 -4.37 15.02
CA THR A 87 3.29 -4.00 16.20
C THR A 87 3.10 -2.51 16.49
N GLY A 88 2.92 -2.18 17.77
CA GLY A 88 2.71 -0.81 18.29
C GLY A 88 1.32 -0.54 18.86
N ALA A 89 1.15 0.59 19.57
CA ALA A 89 -0.07 0.94 20.33
C ALA A 89 -1.37 1.05 19.49
N GLY A 90 -1.26 1.35 18.18
CA GLY A 90 -2.39 1.29 17.26
C GLY A 90 -2.75 -0.15 16.83
N GLY A 91 -1.78 -1.06 16.91
CA GLY A 91 -1.93 -2.46 16.55
C GLY A 91 -2.56 -3.32 17.62
N GLU A 92 -2.23 -3.07 18.89
CA GLU A 92 -2.86 -3.73 20.03
C GLU A 92 -4.38 -3.54 20.01
N LYS A 93 -4.85 -2.31 19.70
CA LYS A 93 -6.29 -2.03 19.56
C LYS A 93 -6.94 -2.86 18.45
N VAL A 94 -6.29 -2.95 17.29
CA VAL A 94 -6.78 -3.76 16.16
C VAL A 94 -6.83 -5.24 16.53
N GLN A 95 -5.79 -5.75 17.18
CA GLN A 95 -5.74 -7.14 17.65
C GLN A 95 -6.81 -7.44 18.70
N CYS A 96 -7.00 -6.57 19.69
CA CYS A 96 -8.05 -6.70 20.69
C CYS A 96 -9.45 -6.69 20.06
N GLU A 97 -9.69 -5.80 19.10
CA GLU A 97 -10.98 -5.69 18.40
C GLU A 97 -11.25 -6.94 17.54
N LEU A 98 -10.23 -7.43 16.81
CA LEU A 98 -10.33 -8.70 16.06
C LEU A 98 -10.56 -9.90 16.98
N ALA A 99 -9.83 -10.00 18.08
CA ALA A 99 -10.02 -11.07 19.06
C ALA A 99 -11.43 -11.06 19.64
N LEU A 100 -12.04 -9.88 19.83
CA LEU A 100 -13.42 -9.74 20.25
C LEU A 100 -14.41 -10.24 19.17
N TYR A 101 -14.22 -9.85 17.91
CA TYR A 101 -15.08 -10.30 16.80
C TYR A 101 -15.01 -11.80 16.55
N ARG A 102 -13.81 -12.38 16.62
CA ARG A 102 -13.62 -13.83 16.48
C ARG A 102 -14.32 -14.60 17.59
N LYS A 103 -14.35 -14.07 18.81
CA LYS A 103 -15.10 -14.64 19.95
C LYS A 103 -16.61 -14.41 19.84
N CYS A 104 -17.04 -13.29 19.28
CA CYS A 104 -18.45 -12.95 19.13
C CYS A 104 -18.74 -12.36 17.74
N PRO A 105 -18.95 -13.22 16.72
CA PRO A 105 -19.21 -12.78 15.35
C PRO A 105 -20.43 -11.87 15.21
N ALA A 106 -21.44 -12.04 16.08
CA ALA A 106 -22.61 -11.18 16.11
C ALA A 106 -22.28 -9.68 16.35
N LEU A 107 -21.22 -9.37 17.11
CA LEU A 107 -20.77 -7.97 17.29
C LEU A 107 -20.19 -7.39 16.01
N GLN A 108 -19.46 -8.21 15.24
CA GLN A 108 -18.93 -7.82 13.95
C GLN A 108 -20.07 -7.56 12.95
N GLU A 109 -21.04 -8.47 12.87
CA GLU A 109 -22.21 -8.31 12.00
C GLU A 109 -23.00 -7.06 12.34
N LYS A 110 -23.23 -6.80 13.64
CA LYS A 110 -23.89 -5.59 14.10
C LYS A 110 -23.14 -4.35 13.63
N LYS A 111 -21.81 -4.31 13.83
CA LYS A 111 -20.99 -3.17 13.40
C LYS A 111 -21.01 -2.99 11.88
N LEU A 112 -20.99 -4.07 11.10
CA LEU A 112 -21.14 -4.02 9.65
C LEU A 112 -22.48 -3.41 9.21
N ARG A 113 -23.57 -3.74 9.91
CA ARG A 113 -24.91 -3.17 9.65
C ARG A 113 -25.00 -1.69 10.02
N GLU A 114 -24.25 -1.25 11.04
CA GLU A 114 -24.20 0.16 11.46
C GLU A 114 -23.38 1.06 10.52
N LEU A 115 -22.55 0.47 9.64
CA LEU A 115 -21.81 1.25 8.64
C LEU A 115 -22.75 1.79 7.57
N THR A 116 -22.67 3.11 7.34
CA THR A 116 -23.34 3.75 6.21
C THR A 116 -22.72 3.31 4.88
N ASP A 117 -23.47 3.45 3.79
CA ASP A 117 -22.97 3.11 2.44
C ASP A 117 -21.73 3.93 2.06
N SER A 118 -21.66 5.20 2.49
CA SER A 118 -20.45 6.02 2.33
C SER A 118 -19.23 5.45 3.04
N GLN A 119 -19.39 4.94 4.27
CA GLN A 119 -18.29 4.33 5.03
C GLN A 119 -17.85 3.01 4.39
N LYS A 120 -18.79 2.21 3.87
CA LYS A 120 -18.49 0.99 3.12
C LYS A 120 -17.72 1.32 1.84
N ALA A 121 -18.17 2.31 1.06
CA ALA A 121 -17.47 2.77 -0.14
C ALA A 121 -16.04 3.25 0.15
N ILE A 122 -15.83 3.98 1.25
CA ILE A 122 -14.48 4.37 1.71
C ILE A 122 -13.65 3.13 2.10
N GLY A 123 -14.26 2.17 2.79
CA GLY A 123 -13.63 0.89 3.14
C GLY A 123 -13.19 0.10 1.91
N ASP A 124 -14.08 -0.08 0.93
CA ASP A 124 -13.82 -0.74 -0.35
C ASP A 124 -12.69 -0.04 -1.11
N ALA A 125 -12.70 1.29 -1.18
CA ALA A 125 -11.64 2.05 -1.82
C ALA A 125 -10.27 1.84 -1.15
N ARG A 126 -10.24 1.76 0.19
CA ARG A 126 -9.00 1.42 0.94
C ARG A 126 -8.55 0.00 0.66
N MET A 127 -9.48 -0.95 0.54
CA MET A 127 -9.18 -2.34 0.18
C MET A 127 -8.54 -2.45 -1.20
N VAL A 128 -9.06 -1.73 -2.19
CA VAL A 128 -8.48 -1.66 -3.54
C VAL A 128 -7.02 -1.20 -3.50
N LEU A 129 -6.72 -0.11 -2.78
CA LEU A 129 -5.33 0.37 -2.66
C LEU A 129 -4.42 -0.66 -1.98
N VAL A 130 -4.89 -1.31 -0.92
CA VAL A 130 -4.13 -2.34 -0.22
C VAL A 130 -3.85 -3.55 -1.12
N GLN A 131 -4.82 -3.97 -1.94
CA GLN A 131 -4.64 -5.07 -2.88
C GLN A 131 -3.55 -4.78 -3.92
N GLU A 132 -3.48 -3.55 -4.43
CA GLU A 132 -2.40 -3.19 -5.36
C GLU A 132 -1.04 -3.12 -4.67
N VAL A 133 -0.98 -2.68 -3.41
CA VAL A 133 0.26 -2.77 -2.63
C VAL A 133 0.71 -4.22 -2.50
N LEU A 134 -0.20 -5.13 -2.14
CA LEU A 134 0.09 -6.55 -2.05
C LEU A 134 0.51 -7.14 -3.40
N ARG A 135 -0.11 -6.72 -4.50
CA ARG A 135 0.26 -7.14 -5.85
C ARG A 135 1.67 -6.70 -6.22
N LEU A 136 2.09 -5.48 -5.89
CA LEU A 136 3.47 -5.02 -6.10
C LEU A 136 4.47 -5.80 -5.24
N MET A 137 4.09 -6.17 -4.02
CA MET A 137 4.90 -6.99 -3.11
C MET A 137 4.99 -8.45 -3.53
N ASP A 138 3.97 -8.98 -4.22
CA ASP A 138 3.92 -10.38 -4.62
C ASP A 138 5.09 -10.73 -5.56
N SER A 139 5.45 -12.01 -5.61
CA SER A 139 6.57 -12.48 -6.41
C SER A 139 6.31 -12.26 -7.90
N SER A 140 7.40 -12.18 -8.68
CA SER A 140 7.29 -12.11 -10.14
C SER A 140 6.58 -13.32 -10.75
N GLU A 141 6.61 -14.48 -10.09
CA GLU A 141 5.91 -15.69 -10.52
C GLU A 141 4.38 -15.54 -10.36
N ASN A 142 3.95 -14.78 -9.36
CA ASN A 142 2.54 -14.48 -9.11
C ASN A 142 2.03 -13.23 -9.84
N GLY A 143 2.86 -12.61 -10.70
CA GLY A 143 2.52 -11.41 -11.47
C GLY A 143 2.77 -10.08 -10.73
N GLY A 144 3.54 -10.11 -9.64
CA GLY A 144 4.02 -8.94 -8.90
C GLY A 144 5.46 -8.55 -9.23
N LEU A 145 6.11 -7.76 -8.36
CA LEU A 145 7.50 -7.27 -8.54
C LEU A 145 8.45 -7.68 -7.42
N GLY A 146 7.97 -8.33 -6.37
CA GLY A 146 8.76 -8.64 -5.18
C GLY A 146 9.22 -7.38 -4.44
N MET A 147 8.49 -6.26 -4.56
CA MET A 147 8.86 -5.02 -3.88
C MET A 147 8.81 -5.20 -2.37
N LYS A 148 9.76 -4.59 -1.66
CA LYS A 148 9.68 -4.52 -0.19
C LYS A 148 8.45 -3.72 0.20
N ARG A 149 7.82 -4.09 1.32
CA ARG A 149 6.61 -3.41 1.86
C ARG A 149 6.71 -1.89 1.83
N LYS A 150 7.79 -1.32 2.39
CA LYS A 150 8.00 0.13 2.45
C LYS A 150 7.96 0.75 1.04
N GLN A 151 8.68 0.13 0.11
CA GLN A 151 8.82 0.57 -1.26
C GLN A 151 7.48 0.53 -2.03
N ALA A 152 6.72 -0.55 -1.91
CA ALA A 152 5.41 -0.69 -2.56
C ALA A 152 4.40 0.34 -2.03
N VAL A 153 4.42 0.60 -0.71
CA VAL A 153 3.55 1.60 -0.08
C VAL A 153 3.93 3.02 -0.50
N GLU A 154 5.21 3.36 -0.48
CA GLU A 154 5.72 4.66 -0.94
C GLU A 154 5.34 4.91 -2.39
N PHE A 155 5.54 3.92 -3.26
CA PHE A 155 5.19 4.03 -4.68
C PHE A 155 3.71 4.38 -4.91
N ILE A 156 2.77 3.68 -4.26
CA ILE A 156 1.33 3.96 -4.42
C ILE A 156 0.94 5.28 -3.75
N ALA A 157 1.46 5.59 -2.57
CA ALA A 157 1.18 6.82 -1.86
C ALA A 157 1.63 8.04 -2.68
N ASP A 158 2.88 8.05 -3.13
CA ASP A 158 3.46 9.16 -3.90
C ASP A 158 2.74 9.33 -5.25
N ALA A 159 2.47 8.21 -5.95
CA ALA A 159 1.71 8.25 -7.20
C ALA A 159 0.28 8.78 -7.01
N SER A 160 -0.36 8.49 -5.87
CA SER A 160 -1.71 8.98 -5.55
C SER A 160 -1.73 10.50 -5.31
N VAL A 161 -0.66 11.04 -4.72
CA VAL A 161 -0.48 12.48 -4.48
C VAL A 161 -0.15 13.19 -5.80
N ALA A 162 0.71 12.58 -6.62
CA ALA A 162 1.09 13.11 -7.92
C ALA A 162 0.00 13.00 -8.99
N GLY A 163 -1.07 12.22 -8.75
CA GLY A 163 -2.14 11.99 -9.72
C GLY A 163 -1.72 11.11 -10.90
N THR A 164 -0.68 10.28 -10.72
CA THR A 164 -0.10 9.45 -11.79
C THR A 164 -0.54 7.98 -11.71
N LEU A 165 -1.48 7.65 -10.82
CA LEU A 165 -2.09 6.33 -10.78
C LEU A 165 -3.05 6.14 -11.97
N PRO A 166 -3.28 4.90 -12.41
CA PRO A 166 -4.41 4.59 -13.30
C PRO A 166 -5.74 5.10 -12.75
N ASP A 167 -6.65 5.52 -13.62
CA ASP A 167 -7.88 6.22 -13.23
C ASP A 167 -8.69 5.51 -12.15
N TYR A 168 -8.80 4.18 -12.22
CA TYR A 168 -9.56 3.42 -11.22
C TYR A 168 -8.91 3.47 -9.82
N LEU A 169 -7.59 3.45 -9.75
CA LEU A 169 -6.84 3.59 -8.49
C LEU A 169 -6.81 5.02 -8.01
N GLN A 170 -6.74 5.99 -8.92
CA GLN A 170 -6.81 7.39 -8.54
C GLN A 170 -8.19 7.71 -7.94
N ARG A 171 -9.28 7.21 -8.54
CA ARG A 171 -10.63 7.29 -7.97
C ARG A 171 -10.72 6.60 -6.60
N ALA A 172 -10.13 5.42 -6.46
CA ALA A 172 -10.08 4.74 -5.16
C ALA A 172 -9.30 5.57 -4.13
N ALA A 173 -8.18 6.18 -4.49
CA ALA A 173 -7.43 7.07 -3.61
C ALA A 173 -8.26 8.29 -3.18
N ASP A 174 -8.99 8.89 -4.11
CA ASP A 174 -9.90 10.01 -3.83
C ASP A 174 -11.03 9.63 -2.87
N ILE A 175 -11.67 8.47 -3.07
CA ILE A 175 -12.75 7.98 -2.21
C ILE A 175 -12.19 7.58 -0.82
N ALA A 176 -11.04 6.90 -0.79
CA ALA A 176 -10.40 6.47 0.46
C ALA A 176 -10.02 7.65 1.37
N ASN A 177 -9.64 8.79 0.77
CA ASN A 177 -9.35 10.03 1.46
C ASN A 177 -10.61 10.84 1.77
N ALA A 178 -11.37 10.36 2.75
CA ALA A 178 -12.60 10.99 3.25
C ALA A 178 -12.44 12.43 3.81
N ARG A 179 -11.20 12.95 3.91
CA ARG A 179 -10.88 14.32 4.36
C ARG A 179 -10.32 15.19 3.23
N LYS A 180 -10.63 14.84 1.97
CA LYS A 180 -10.24 15.61 0.79
C LYS A 180 -10.67 17.07 0.95
N GLY A 181 -9.75 17.97 0.63
CA GLY A 181 -9.94 19.40 0.55
C GLY A 181 -8.92 19.98 -0.43
N ALA A 182 -8.96 21.27 -0.71
CA ALA A 182 -8.10 21.89 -1.73
C ALA A 182 -6.59 21.62 -1.55
N THR A 183 -6.15 21.34 -0.32
CA THR A 183 -4.74 21.11 0.03
C THR A 183 -4.38 19.64 0.30
N ARG A 184 -5.35 18.71 0.27
CA ARG A 184 -5.13 17.30 0.67
C ARG A 184 -5.46 16.35 -0.48
N ALA A 185 -4.47 16.10 -1.34
CA ALA A 185 -4.52 15.12 -2.42
C ALA A 185 -3.89 13.78 -2.00
N GLY A 186 -4.38 12.67 -2.56
CA GLY A 186 -3.81 11.33 -2.37
C GLY A 186 -3.93 10.76 -0.96
N VAL A 187 -3.15 9.72 -0.68
CA VAL A 187 -3.07 8.99 0.60
C VAL A 187 -1.64 9.02 1.11
N SER A 188 -1.44 9.29 2.40
CA SER A 188 -0.10 9.32 3.00
C SER A 188 0.47 7.92 3.28
N VAL A 189 1.80 7.79 3.19
CA VAL A 189 2.54 6.55 3.49
C VAL A 189 2.16 5.93 4.84
N PRO A 190 2.15 6.66 5.99
CA PRO A 190 1.80 6.06 7.28
C PRO A 190 0.36 5.55 7.32
N THR A 191 -0.55 6.23 6.61
CA THR A 191 -1.96 5.83 6.54
C THR A 191 -2.12 4.52 5.77
N LEU A 192 -1.48 4.42 4.60
CA LEU A 192 -1.53 3.22 3.77
C LEU A 192 -0.81 2.04 4.44
N GLN A 193 0.30 2.27 5.14
CA GLN A 193 0.95 1.22 5.96
C GLN A 193 0.01 0.68 7.05
N ARG A 194 -0.73 1.56 7.72
CA ARG A 194 -1.71 1.14 8.75
C ARG A 194 -2.84 0.31 8.15
N TRP A 195 -3.38 0.71 7.00
CA TRP A 195 -4.40 -0.06 6.29
C TRP A 195 -3.89 -1.43 5.86
N LEU A 196 -2.67 -1.51 5.33
CA LEU A 196 -2.04 -2.77 4.95
C LEU A 196 -1.85 -3.70 6.16
N SER A 197 -1.44 -3.19 7.32
CA SER A 197 -1.35 -4.00 8.54
C SER A 197 -2.72 -4.49 9.03
N ALA A 198 -3.74 -3.62 9.01
CA ALA A 198 -5.10 -4.02 9.37
C ALA A 198 -5.66 -5.10 8.44
N TRP A 199 -5.37 -5.00 7.13
CA TRP A 199 -5.72 -6.03 6.15
C TRP A 199 -5.05 -7.37 6.44
N ILE A 200 -3.74 -7.37 6.68
CA ILE A 200 -2.95 -8.59 6.92
C ILE A 200 -3.44 -9.33 8.17
N ALA A 201 -3.81 -8.58 9.22
CA ALA A 201 -4.34 -9.15 10.46
C ALA A 201 -5.77 -9.73 10.33
N ALA A 202 -6.53 -9.30 9.32
CA ALA A 202 -7.91 -9.72 9.10
C ALA A 202 -8.02 -10.93 8.15
N ASP A 203 -8.76 -11.94 8.59
CA ASP A 203 -9.01 -13.17 7.86
C ASP A 203 -10.22 -13.06 6.92
N THR A 204 -11.27 -12.38 7.36
CA THR A 204 -12.55 -12.32 6.63
C THR A 204 -12.76 -10.97 5.95
N VAL A 205 -13.58 -10.97 4.88
CA VAL A 205 -14.00 -9.74 4.21
C VAL A 205 -14.73 -8.81 5.19
N GLY A 206 -15.53 -9.38 6.10
CA GLY A 206 -16.18 -8.61 7.16
C GLY A 206 -15.19 -7.93 8.09
N GLU A 207 -14.11 -8.61 8.50
CA GLU A 207 -13.11 -8.03 9.40
C GLU A 207 -12.37 -6.90 8.70
N ARG A 208 -12.01 -7.11 7.43
CA ARG A 208 -11.38 -6.08 6.58
C ARG A 208 -12.27 -4.86 6.44
N MET A 209 -13.55 -5.04 6.15
CA MET A 209 -14.50 -3.94 6.02
C MET A 209 -14.63 -3.17 7.34
N VAL A 210 -14.77 -3.85 8.48
CA VAL A 210 -14.90 -3.20 9.78
C VAL A 210 -13.64 -2.40 10.17
N LEU A 211 -12.45 -2.93 9.88
CA LEU A 211 -11.19 -2.27 10.22
C LEU A 211 -10.81 -1.14 9.26
N LEU A 212 -11.14 -1.29 7.98
CA LEU A 212 -10.78 -0.33 6.94
C LEU A 212 -11.83 0.74 6.73
N ALA A 213 -13.11 0.50 7.03
CA ALA A 213 -14.11 1.55 7.00
C ALA A 213 -13.80 2.63 8.07
N PRO A 214 -14.01 3.93 7.78
CA PRO A 214 -13.81 4.96 8.79
C PRO A 214 -14.86 4.84 9.89
N GLY A 215 -14.40 4.80 11.14
CA GLY A 215 -15.28 4.81 12.31
C GLY A 215 -16.09 6.09 12.41
N LYS A 216 -17.22 6.02 13.13
CA LYS A 216 -18.01 7.18 13.49
C LYS A 216 -17.22 8.03 14.48
N VAL A 217 -16.96 9.29 14.15
CA VAL A 217 -16.43 10.24 15.13
C VAL A 217 -17.56 10.56 16.10
N SER A 218 -17.52 10.00 17.31
CA SER A 218 -18.43 10.41 18.37
C SER A 218 -17.97 11.75 18.93
N LYS A 219 -18.92 12.65 19.20
CA LYS A 219 -18.65 13.85 19.97
C LYS A 219 -18.23 13.39 21.37
N LYS A 220 -17.03 13.77 21.78
CA LYS A 220 -16.58 13.55 23.16
C LYS A 220 -17.37 14.49 24.05
N GLU A 221 -18.01 13.97 25.09
CA GLU A 221 -18.70 14.82 26.05
C GLU A 221 -17.71 15.73 26.75
N VAL A 222 -18.14 16.96 27.08
CA VAL A 222 -17.25 18.00 27.64
C VAL A 222 -16.51 17.47 28.89
N PHE A 223 -17.18 16.69 29.73
CA PHE A 223 -16.61 16.10 30.96
C PHE A 223 -15.56 15.01 30.73
N GLN A 224 -15.48 14.43 29.54
CA GLN A 224 -14.49 13.39 29.24
C GLN A 224 -13.14 14.01 28.84
N TYR A 225 -13.08 15.31 28.54
CA TYR A 225 -11.82 15.98 28.20
C TYR A 225 -10.92 16.07 29.43
N SER A 226 -9.64 15.75 29.27
CA SER A 226 -8.68 15.71 30.37
C SER A 226 -8.46 17.06 31.03
N TRP A 227 -8.65 18.16 30.29
CA TRP A 227 -8.55 19.52 30.81
C TRP A 227 -9.83 19.98 31.55
N MET A 228 -10.96 19.29 31.39
CA MET A 228 -12.25 19.74 31.92
C MET A 228 -12.30 19.76 33.46
N PRO A 229 -11.75 18.77 34.19
CA PRO A 229 -11.65 18.87 35.65
C PRO A 229 -10.87 20.10 36.12
N ASP A 230 -9.76 20.43 35.46
CA ASP A 230 -8.93 21.59 35.78
C ASP A 230 -9.66 22.91 35.47
N PHE A 231 -10.36 22.97 34.34
CA PHE A 231 -11.23 24.09 33.97
C PHE A 231 -12.31 24.33 35.03
N MET A 232 -13.00 23.26 35.46
CA MET A 232 -14.08 23.36 36.45
C MET A 232 -13.57 23.76 37.83
N ARG A 233 -12.30 23.50 38.17
CA ARG A 233 -11.70 23.92 39.43
C ARG A 233 -11.69 25.45 39.60
N PHE A 234 -11.48 26.20 38.52
CA PHE A 234 -11.39 27.66 38.56
C PHE A 234 -12.70 28.37 38.24
N TRP A 235 -13.63 27.67 37.56
CA TRP A 235 -14.85 28.28 37.03
C TRP A 235 -16.16 27.65 37.52
N ARG A 236 -16.12 26.71 38.47
CA ARG A 236 -17.32 26.38 39.25
C ARG A 236 -17.60 27.52 40.20
N ASP A 237 -18.69 28.25 39.94
CA ASP A 237 -19.25 29.19 40.89
C ASP A 237 -19.80 28.39 42.08
N THR A 238 -19.11 28.43 43.22
CA THR A 238 -19.49 27.72 44.45
C THR A 238 -20.53 28.48 45.27
N ASN A 239 -20.98 29.66 44.81
CA ASN A 239 -21.89 30.55 45.53
C ASN A 239 -23.36 30.47 45.06
N LYS A 240 -23.78 29.32 44.53
CA LYS A 240 -25.20 28.99 44.32
C LYS A 240 -25.55 27.68 45.00
#